data_AF-A0A9P9F0C1-F1
#
_entry.id   AF-A0A9P9F0C1-F1
#
_cell.length_a   1.000
_cell.length_b   1.000
_cell.length_c   1.000
_cell.angle_alpha   90.00
_cell.angle_beta   90.00
_cell.angle_gamma   90.00
#
_symmetry.space_group_name_H-M   'P 1'
#
loop_
_entity.id
_entity.type
_entity.pdbx_description
1 polymer ?
#
loop_
_entity_poly.entity_id
_entity_poly.type
_entity_poly.pdbx_seq_one_letter_code
_entity_poly.pdbx_strand_id
1 'polypeptide(L)'
;MDMDMASNSLTASYTSSFSEPFAITRSLPALESPASVADKTSYLASLRSAVTEAQAQINKELTSRMEEDNARAAASKNGVVDDAKEEENYGEEVQEDED
;
A
#
# COMPACT_ATOMS: atom_id res chain seq x y z
N MET A 1 12.19 8.01 39.71
CA MET A 1 12.47 8.95 38.62
C MET A 1 12.34 8.15 37.35
N ASP A 2 11.13 8.07 36.80
CA ASP A 2 10.90 7.47 35.48
C ASP A 2 11.51 8.41 34.44
N MET A 3 12.65 8.02 33.88
CA MET A 3 13.14 8.67 32.67
C MET A 3 12.22 8.24 31.54
N ASP A 4 11.54 9.20 30.95
CA ASP A 4 10.74 9.07 29.74
C ASP A 4 11.60 8.46 28.63
N MET A 5 11.48 7.14 28.45
CA MET A 5 12.05 6.41 27.33
C MET A 5 11.29 6.88 26.10
N ALA A 6 11.87 7.82 25.34
CA ALA A 6 11.28 8.32 24.10
C ALA A 6 10.88 7.14 23.19
N SER A 7 9.58 6.85 23.16
CA SER A 7 9.03 5.77 22.35
C SER A 7 8.99 6.22 20.91
N ASN A 8 10.02 5.84 20.15
CA ASN A 8 10.10 6.13 18.73
C ASN A 8 9.08 5.27 17.97
N SER A 9 8.45 5.84 16.94
CA SER A 9 7.53 5.09 16.09
C SER A 9 7.66 5.53 14.63
N LEU A 10 7.44 4.57 13.73
CA LEU A 10 7.20 4.83 12.32
C LEU A 10 5.69 4.92 12.12
N THR A 11 5.22 6.02 11.54
CA THR A 11 3.81 6.24 11.26
C THR A 11 3.58 6.55 9.78
N ALA A 12 2.42 6.15 9.29
CA ALA A 12 1.91 6.53 7.97
C ALA A 12 0.40 6.73 8.06
N SER A 13 -0.12 7.72 7.36
CA SER A 13 -1.55 8.03 7.33
C SER A 13 -1.99 8.23 5.90
N TYR A 14 -3.09 7.59 5.53
CA TYR A 14 -3.72 7.71 4.23
C TYR A 14 -5.11 8.32 4.39
N THR A 15 -5.42 9.28 3.53
CA THR A 15 -6.74 9.91 3.43
C THR A 15 -7.14 10.01 1.97
N SER A 16 -8.44 9.90 1.72
CA SER A 16 -9.04 9.98 0.38
C SER A 16 -10.45 10.54 0.50
N SER A 17 -10.93 11.20 -0.56
CA SER A 17 -12.32 11.64 -0.67
C SER A 17 -13.28 10.51 -1.05
N PHE A 18 -12.76 9.35 -1.47
CA PHE A 18 -13.54 8.24 -2.04
C PHE A 18 -13.39 6.93 -1.26
N SER A 19 -12.43 6.85 -0.34
CA SER A 19 -12.14 5.63 0.43
C SER A 19 -11.82 5.95 1.89
N GLU A 20 -12.12 5.02 2.80
CA GLU A 20 -11.99 5.24 4.25
C GLU A 20 -10.53 5.50 4.66
N PRO A 21 -10.23 6.43 5.57
CA PRO A 21 -8.85 6.66 5.99
C PRO A 21 -8.26 5.43 6.69
N PHE A 22 -6.95 5.22 6.55
CA PHE A 22 -6.22 4.23 7.35
C PHE A 22 -4.90 4.78 7.86
N ALA A 23 -4.43 4.23 8.97
CA ALA A 23 -3.15 4.60 9.57
C ALA A 23 -2.35 3.36 9.96
N ILE A 24 -1.04 3.49 9.87
CA ILE A 24 -0.07 2.50 10.29
C ILE A 24 0.77 3.14 11.39
N THR A 25 0.97 2.41 12.48
CA THR A 25 1.92 2.76 13.54
C THR A 25 2.74 1.53 13.87
N ARG A 26 4.07 1.68 13.83
CA ARG A 26 5.03 0.63 14.19
C ARG A 26 5.95 1.18 15.26
N SER A 27 5.93 0.56 16.43
CA SER A 27 6.82 0.92 17.53
C SER A 27 8.26 0.54 17.19
N LEU A 28 9.19 1.43 17.50
CA LEU A 28 10.62 1.22 17.36
C LEU A 28 11.23 1.11 18.76
N PRO A 29 12.36 0.38 18.90
CA PRO A 29 13.06 0.33 20.18
C PRO A 29 13.50 1.73 20.61
N ALA A 30 13.49 1.97 21.91
CA ALA A 30 14.02 3.20 22.48
C ALA A 30 15.53 3.29 22.23
N LEU A 31 16.01 4.49 21.95
CA LEU A 31 17.44 4.80 21.85
C LEU A 31 17.80 5.67 23.05
N GLU A 32 18.54 5.11 24.00
CA GLU A 32 19.12 5.89 25.10
C GLU A 32 20.20 6.84 24.58
N SER A 33 20.47 7.93 25.31
CA SER A 33 21.53 8.88 24.96
C SER A 33 22.58 8.95 26.09
N PRO A 34 23.87 8.66 25.82
CA PRO A 34 24.45 8.35 24.50
C PRO A 34 24.19 6.90 24.05
N ALA A 35 23.70 6.72 22.81
CA ALA A 35 23.42 5.40 22.25
C ALA A 35 24.71 4.64 21.90
N SER A 36 24.81 3.37 22.31
CA SER A 36 25.90 2.49 21.88
C SER A 36 25.78 2.12 20.41
N VAL A 37 26.85 1.56 19.83
CA VAL A 37 26.81 1.01 18.45
C VAL A 37 25.81 -0.14 18.34
N ALA A 38 25.65 -0.94 19.40
CA ALA A 38 24.69 -2.03 19.43
C ALA A 38 23.25 -1.49 19.39
N ASP A 39 22.94 -0.46 20.17
CA ASP A 39 21.61 0.15 20.22
C ASP A 39 21.25 0.78 18.86
N LYS A 40 22.19 1.47 18.23
CA LYS A 40 22.02 2.04 16.89
C LYS A 40 21.78 0.95 15.84
N THR A 41 22.53 -0.15 15.91
CA THR A 41 22.36 -1.29 14.99
C THR A 41 20.98 -1.93 15.15
N SER A 42 20.56 -2.17 16.39
CA SER A 42 19.24 -2.74 16.73
C SER A 42 18.09 -1.83 16.27
N TYR A 43 18.22 -0.52 16.52
CA TYR A 43 17.24 0.46 16.07
C TYR A 43 17.11 0.50 14.55
N LEU A 44 18.23 0.55 13.82
CA LEU A 44 18.21 0.58 12.35
C LEU A 44 17.66 -0.72 11.76
N ALA A 45 17.94 -1.88 12.36
CA ALA A 45 17.36 -3.15 11.96
C ALA A 45 15.83 -3.14 12.14
N SER A 46 15.37 -2.69 13.31
CA SER A 46 13.94 -2.57 13.63
C SER A 46 13.23 -1.58 12.70
N LEU A 47 13.85 -0.43 12.42
CA LEU A 47 13.34 0.57 11.49
C LEU A 47 13.19 0.01 10.08
N ARG A 48 14.19 -0.74 9.58
CA ARG A 48 14.08 -1.39 8.26
C ARG A 48 12.95 -2.39 8.20
N SER A 49 12.79 -3.24 9.23
CA SER A 49 11.66 -4.18 9.29
C SER A 49 10.32 -3.43 9.29
N ALA A 50 10.19 -2.41 10.15
CA ALA A 50 8.99 -1.61 10.24
C ALA A 50 8.62 -0.93 8.91
N VAL A 51 9.61 -0.46 8.14
CA VAL A 51 9.40 0.11 6.81
C VAL A 51 8.91 -0.94 5.82
N THR A 52 9.56 -2.11 5.76
CA THR A 52 9.14 -3.20 4.86
C THR A 52 7.72 -3.68 5.18
N GLU A 53 7.39 -3.82 6.47
CA GLU A 53 6.04 -4.19 6.91
C GLU A 53 5.00 -3.12 6.58
N ALA A 54 5.32 -1.84 6.83
CA ALA A 54 4.42 -0.74 6.50
C ALA A 54 4.17 -0.67 4.98
N GLN A 55 5.20 -0.85 4.16
CA GLN A 55 5.06 -0.91 2.71
C GLN A 55 4.16 -2.07 2.27
N ALA A 56 4.36 -3.27 2.82
CA ALA A 56 3.52 -4.42 2.50
C ALA A 56 2.05 -4.17 2.87
N GLN A 57 1.80 -3.56 4.03
CA GLN A 57 0.45 -3.22 4.49
C GLN A 57 -0.20 -2.14 3.61
N ILE A 58 0.54 -1.10 3.23
CA ILE A 58 0.06 -0.05 2.30
C ILE A 58 -0.32 -0.66 0.96
N ASN A 59 0.57 -1.48 0.38
CA ASN A 59 0.32 -2.12 -0.90
C ASN A 59 -0.94 -2.99 -0.83
N LYS A 60 -1.07 -3.82 0.21
CA LYS A 60 -2.25 -4.66 0.41
C LYS A 60 -3.53 -3.81 0.47
N GLU A 61 -3.53 -2.74 1.25
CA GLU A 61 -4.70 -1.89 1.45
C GLU A 61 -5.10 -1.15 0.16
N LEU A 62 -4.13 -0.59 -0.55
CA LEU A 62 -4.38 0.11 -1.82
C LEU A 62 -4.84 -0.85 -2.91
N THR A 63 -4.25 -2.04 -3.02
CA THR A 63 -4.68 -3.05 -3.99
C THR A 63 -6.11 -3.52 -3.71
N SER A 64 -6.45 -3.82 -2.45
CA SER A 64 -7.83 -4.20 -2.09
C SER A 64 -8.85 -3.13 -2.51
N ARG A 65 -8.52 -1.86 -2.30
CA ARG A 65 -9.40 -0.74 -2.68
C ARG A 65 -9.53 -0.57 -4.18
N MET A 66 -8.46 -0.79 -4.94
CA MET A 66 -8.53 -0.80 -6.41
C MET A 66 -9.46 -1.90 -6.92
N GLU A 67 -9.42 -3.09 -6.31
CA GLU A 67 -10.33 -4.19 -6.65
C GLU A 67 -11.79 -3.85 -6.32
N GLU A 68 -12.03 -3.26 -5.14
CA GLU A 68 -13.36 -2.76 -4.75
C GLU A 68 -13.87 -1.66 -5.69
N ASP A 69 -13.00 -0.73 -6.10
CA ASP A 69 -13.32 0.33 -7.06
C ASP A 69 -13.66 -0.24 -8.44
N ASN A 70 -12.88 -1.20 -8.93
CA ASN A 70 -13.15 -1.88 -10.20
C ASN A 70 -14.49 -2.62 -10.17
N ALA A 71 -14.77 -3.37 -9.09
CA ALA A 71 -16.04 -4.07 -8.93
C ALA A 71 -17.24 -3.11 -8.87
N ARG A 72 -17.08 -1.97 -8.18
CA ARG A 72 -18.11 -0.91 -8.14
C ARG A 72 -18.31 -0.26 -9.51
N ALA A 73 -17.24 -0.01 -10.26
CA ALA A 73 -17.32 0.56 -11.60
C ALA A 73 -18.04 -0.39 -12.58
N ALA A 74 -17.72 -1.68 -12.53
CA ALA A 74 -18.39 -2.72 -13.32
C ALA A 74 -19.89 -2.84 -12.98
N ALA A 75 -20.27 -2.67 -11.71
CA ALA A 75 -21.67 -2.71 -11.29
C ALA A 75 -22.49 -1.44 -11.62
N SER A 76 -21.83 -0.29 -11.83
CA SER A 76 -22.49 1.03 -11.92
C SER A 76 -22.69 1.54 -13.36
N LYS A 77 -22.11 0.90 -14.38
CA LYS A 77 -22.32 1.29 -15.79
C LYS A 77 -22.74 0.13 -16.69
N ASN A 78 -23.82 0.43 -17.40
CA ASN A 78 -24.32 -0.08 -18.67
C ASN A 78 -23.27 -0.01 -19.83
N GLY A 79 -22.00 -0.28 -19.53
CA GLY A 79 -20.82 -0.03 -20.35
C GLY A 79 -19.67 -0.86 -19.81
N VAL A 80 -19.94 -2.16 -19.65
CA VAL A 80 -18.92 -3.19 -19.60
C VAL A 80 -18.32 -3.22 -21.00
N VAL A 81 -17.16 -2.60 -21.17
CA VAL A 81 -16.20 -3.23 -22.06
C VAL A 81 -15.88 -4.53 -21.35
N ASP A 82 -16.41 -5.60 -21.90
CA ASP A 82 -16.24 -6.94 -21.37
C ASP A 82 -14.77 -7.25 -21.60
N ASP A 83 -13.92 -7.11 -20.56
CA ASP A 83 -12.48 -7.39 -20.64
C ASP A 83 -12.23 -8.76 -21.30
N ALA A 84 -13.14 -9.72 -21.12
CA ALA A 84 -13.09 -11.01 -21.81
C ALA A 84 -13.29 -10.90 -23.33
N LYS A 85 -14.18 -10.01 -23.81
CA LYS A 85 -14.33 -9.72 -25.25
C LYS A 85 -13.18 -8.89 -25.82
N GLU A 86 -12.58 -7.99 -25.05
CA GLU A 86 -11.40 -7.28 -25.52
C GLU A 86 -10.20 -8.23 -25.64
N GLU A 87 -10.00 -9.17 -24.70
CA GLU A 87 -8.97 -10.22 -24.80
C GLU A 87 -9.21 -11.19 -25.96
N GLU A 88 -10.46 -11.53 -26.31
CA GLU A 88 -10.80 -12.38 -27.47
C GLU A 88 -10.47 -11.71 -28.82
N ASN A 89 -10.47 -10.37 -28.89
CA ASN A 89 -10.20 -9.61 -30.11
C ASN A 89 -8.71 -9.26 -30.30
N TYR A 90 -7.83 -9.65 -29.36
CA TYR A 90 -6.38 -9.37 -29.42
C TYR A 90 -5.61 -10.26 -30.41
N GLY A 91 -6.29 -11.13 -31.16
CA GLY A 91 -5.69 -12.09 -32.10
C GLY A 91 -6.29 -12.10 -33.51
N GLU A 92 -7.26 -11.23 -33.81
CA GLU A 92 -7.84 -11.12 -35.15
C GLU A 92 -7.45 -9.75 -35.72
N GLU A 93 -6.39 -9.74 -36.54
CA GLU A 93 -6.03 -8.56 -37.35
C GLU A 93 -7.25 -8.26 -38.23
N VAL A 94 -8.06 -7.27 -37.88
CA VAL A 94 -9.18 -6.83 -38.72
C VAL A 94 -8.57 -6.19 -39.97
N GLN A 95 -8.26 -7.01 -40.97
CA GLN A 95 -8.02 -6.55 -42.32
C GLN A 95 -9.34 -5.95 -42.81
N GLU A 96 -9.45 -4.63 -42.70
CA GLU A 96 -10.39 -3.87 -43.50
C GLU A 96 -9.94 -4.01 -44.96
N ASP A 97 -10.50 -4.99 -45.68
CA ASP A 97 -10.41 -5.04 -47.13
C ASP A 97 -11.18 -3.83 -47.69
N GLU A 98 -10.43 -2.84 -48.20
CA GLU A 98 -10.95 -1.73 -49.00
C GLU A 98 -11.36 -2.26 -50.40
N ASP A 99 -12.66 -2.22 -50.72
CA ASP A 99 -13.20 -2.35 -52.09
C ASP A 99 -13.03 -1.07 -52.93
#